data_AF-A0AAT9KW62-F1
#
_entry.id   AF-A0AAT9KW62-F1
#
_cell.length_a   1.000
_cell.length_b   1.000
_cell.length_c   1.000
_cell.angle_alpha   90.00
_cell.angle_beta   90.00
_cell.angle_gamma   90.00
#
_symmetry.space_group_name_H-M   'P 1'
#
loop_
_entity.id
_entity.type
_entity.pdbx_description
1 polymer ?
#
loop_
_entity_poly.entity_id
_entity_poly.type
_entity_poly.pdbx_seq_one_letter_code
_entity_poly.pdbx_strand_id
1 'polypeptide(L)'
;MTGRSEPPNGPPENPEGGEDEYRSLVFDESFIRSARMQEFSAQERMGEHARAVRTLPEPVAPANHGSRAAIVLVVLIALAFATAVYIGFRNPYPQPVTRRAEPLRTTVVPLAPRGTVPAGSPERLYLAAPLSGFRTGAEGINFPSVRRTENFSDSQITTALATVKDYLVESSLNPDVLTGQVRRPVEQLLDPDQRGQFERSMSSPADDGLHAATGWLVRFDPAQVELADPQIRVQGTLSYAEDGAGTLEVVSDHSFTYALRPAEGPPKEDGASLFTVRRELHFRFDREDLRLHRLEVRTAHIQAGPQSCSAGAAGTLRPLLAGERADGRGPAVTDPYAPGRPAAALCGTLAPLGAPTPSGAPPQGPQDLQDPQALREFRPRP
;
A
#
# COMPACT_ATOMS: atom_id res chain seq x y z
N MET A 1 40.28 -33.77 33.22
CA MET A 1 39.07 -34.45 33.72
C MET A 1 38.88 -35.71 32.88
N THR A 2 39.19 -36.88 33.44
CA THR A 2 38.24 -37.99 33.76
C THR A 2 37.84 -38.80 32.51
N GLY A 3 38.02 -40.12 32.42
CA GLY A 3 38.49 -41.11 33.37
C GLY A 3 38.63 -42.48 32.68
N ARG A 4 39.65 -43.24 33.09
CA ARG A 4 39.82 -44.66 32.80
C ARG A 4 38.90 -45.41 33.77
N SER A 5 37.88 -46.11 33.28
CA SER A 5 37.04 -46.96 34.13
C SER A 5 37.46 -48.41 33.96
N GLU A 6 38.22 -48.87 34.95
CA GLU A 6 38.39 -50.27 35.37
C GLU A 6 37.03 -51.00 35.36
N PRO A 7 36.93 -52.27 34.94
CA PRO A 7 35.69 -53.03 35.11
C PRO A 7 35.40 -53.27 36.60
N PRO A 8 34.16 -53.04 37.07
CA PRO A 8 33.83 -53.24 38.47
C PRO A 8 33.90 -54.73 38.84
N ASN A 9 34.67 -54.98 39.91
CA ASN A 9 34.74 -56.21 40.67
C ASN A 9 33.34 -56.72 41.07
N GLY A 10 33.14 -58.03 40.89
CA GLY A 10 32.38 -58.92 41.78
C GLY A 10 30.86 -58.67 41.94
N PRO A 11 30.04 -59.72 42.03
CA PRO A 11 28.64 -59.55 42.42
C PRO A 11 28.57 -58.98 43.85
N PRO A 12 27.61 -58.07 44.14
CA PRO A 12 27.45 -57.53 45.48
C PRO A 12 26.97 -58.63 46.43
N GLU A 13 27.63 -58.75 47.59
CA GLU A 13 27.01 -59.42 48.74
C GLU A 13 25.72 -58.68 49.07
N ASN A 14 24.62 -59.43 49.19
CA ASN A 14 23.40 -58.91 49.78
C ASN A 14 22.90 -59.87 50.87
N PRO A 15 22.23 -59.31 51.89
CA PRO A 15 22.02 -59.94 53.18
C PRO A 15 20.94 -61.01 53.12
N GLU A 16 21.07 -61.97 54.03
CA GLU A 16 20.05 -62.88 54.56
C GLU A 16 18.63 -62.80 53.94
N GLY A 17 18.27 -63.85 53.20
CA GLY A 17 16.92 -64.45 53.21
C GLY A 17 15.78 -63.70 52.51
N GLY A 18 15.39 -64.16 51.32
CA GLY A 18 14.07 -63.87 50.73
C GLY A 18 13.97 -64.24 49.25
N GLU A 19 12.90 -64.95 48.88
CA GLU A 19 12.66 -65.75 47.66
C GLU A 19 12.64 -65.03 46.28
N ASP A 20 13.36 -63.92 46.08
CA ASP A 20 13.35 -63.12 44.82
C ASP A 20 14.74 -62.93 44.17
N GLU A 21 15.60 -63.96 44.21
CA GLU A 21 17.00 -63.91 43.70
C GLU A 21 17.13 -63.77 42.17
N TYR A 22 16.08 -64.03 41.40
CA TYR A 22 16.17 -64.10 39.93
C TYR A 22 15.53 -62.92 39.19
N ARG A 23 14.97 -61.93 39.91
CA ARG A 23 14.25 -60.81 39.28
C ARG A 23 15.16 -59.68 38.77
N SER A 24 16.43 -59.69 39.18
CA SER A 24 17.46 -58.71 38.77
C SER A 24 18.39 -59.21 37.66
N LEU A 25 18.27 -60.47 37.23
CA LEU A 25 19.01 -61.02 36.10
C LEU A 25 18.30 -60.65 34.79
N VAL A 26 18.56 -59.43 34.30
CA VAL A 26 18.14 -59.03 32.96
C VAL A 26 19.13 -59.67 31.97
N PHE A 27 18.66 -60.68 31.24
CA PHE A 27 19.40 -61.28 30.12
C PHE A 27 19.50 -60.28 28.97
N ASP A 28 20.47 -59.38 29.04
CA ASP A 28 20.74 -58.44 27.95
C ASP A 28 21.46 -59.15 26.77
N GLU A 29 21.45 -58.49 25.60
CA GLU A 29 22.05 -59.07 24.39
C GLU A 29 23.57 -59.30 24.55
N SER A 30 24.23 -58.56 25.44
CA SER A 30 25.62 -58.79 25.83
C SER A 30 25.83 -60.08 26.62
N PHE A 31 24.94 -60.41 27.55
CA PHE A 31 24.99 -61.64 28.33
C PHE A 31 24.82 -62.85 27.41
N ILE A 32 23.84 -62.81 26.50
CA ILE A 32 23.61 -63.89 25.52
C ILE A 32 24.83 -64.09 24.61
N ARG A 33 25.46 -63.00 24.14
CA ARG A 33 26.68 -63.08 23.31
C ARG A 33 27.91 -63.55 24.08
N SER A 34 27.93 -63.43 25.40
CA SER A 34 29.05 -63.85 26.25
C SER A 34 29.03 -65.34 26.60
N ALA A 35 27.91 -66.04 26.41
CA ALA A 35 27.79 -67.47 26.65
C ALA A 35 28.59 -68.28 25.61
N ARG A 36 29.86 -68.59 25.92
CA ARG A 36 30.80 -69.29 25.02
C ARG A 36 30.70 -70.83 25.06
N MET A 37 29.65 -71.37 25.67
CA MET A 37 29.44 -72.82 25.77
C MET A 37 28.07 -73.18 25.22
N GLN A 38 28.04 -74.10 24.26
CA GLN A 38 26.80 -74.67 23.74
C GLN A 38 26.77 -76.16 24.12
N GLU A 39 25.73 -76.57 24.83
CA GLU A 39 25.47 -77.98 25.12
C GLU A 39 24.90 -78.69 23.89
N PHE A 40 25.32 -79.94 23.68
CA PHE A 40 24.78 -80.80 22.63
C PHE A 40 23.35 -81.21 22.96
N SER A 41 22.51 -81.35 21.92
CA SER A 41 21.14 -81.82 22.08
C SER A 41 21.09 -83.30 22.52
N ALA A 42 19.98 -83.72 23.13
CA ALA A 42 19.82 -85.10 23.61
C ALA A 42 20.00 -86.16 22.52
N GLN A 43 19.63 -85.85 21.27
CA GLN A 43 19.83 -86.72 20.11
C GLN A 43 21.31 -86.90 19.73
N GLU A 44 22.13 -85.84 19.86
CA GLU A 44 23.55 -85.83 19.48
C GLU A 44 24.45 -86.54 20.50
N ARG A 45 23.96 -86.80 21.72
CA ARG A 45 24.66 -87.57 22.76
C ARG A 45 24.60 -89.09 22.56
N MET A 46 23.84 -89.60 21.61
CA MET A 46 23.67 -91.05 21.39
C MET A 46 24.75 -91.71 20.51
N GLY A 47 25.76 -90.96 20.05
CA GLY A 47 26.93 -91.50 19.34
C GLY A 47 28.10 -91.86 20.27
N GLU A 48 29.02 -92.73 19.82
CA GLU A 48 30.18 -93.14 20.62
C GLU A 48 31.15 -91.97 20.89
N HIS A 49 31.37 -91.70 22.18
CA HIS A 49 32.39 -90.81 22.76
C HIS A 49 32.26 -89.31 22.46
N ALA A 50 31.11 -88.69 22.76
CA ALA A 50 30.93 -87.24 22.64
C ALA A 50 31.20 -86.47 23.97
N ARG A 51 32.15 -85.52 23.94
CA ARG A 51 32.35 -84.52 25.01
C ARG A 51 31.09 -83.68 25.22
N ALA A 52 30.74 -83.37 26.47
CA ALA A 52 29.46 -82.74 26.82
C ALA A 52 29.28 -81.28 26.36
N VAL A 53 30.34 -80.59 25.93
CA VAL A 53 30.32 -79.17 25.55
C VAL A 53 31.22 -78.93 24.34
N ARG A 54 30.76 -78.10 23.40
CA ARG A 54 31.61 -77.51 22.36
C ARG A 54 31.80 -76.01 22.58
N THR A 55 33.02 -75.54 22.39
CA THR A 55 33.34 -74.12 22.29
C THR A 55 33.08 -73.67 20.86
N LEU A 56 32.25 -72.64 20.68
CA LEU A 56 32.07 -72.00 19.37
C LEU A 56 33.35 -71.27 18.93
N PRO A 57 33.74 -71.32 17.64
CA PRO A 57 34.83 -70.52 17.12
C PRO A 57 34.50 -69.02 17.22
N GLU A 58 35.52 -68.17 17.41
CA GLU A 58 35.34 -66.73 17.49
C GLU A 58 34.67 -66.18 16.22
N PRO A 59 33.69 -65.27 16.33
CA PRO A 59 33.21 -64.54 15.18
C PRO A 59 34.36 -63.66 14.68
N VAL A 60 34.97 -64.06 13.56
CA VAL A 60 35.83 -63.17 12.79
C VAL A 60 34.94 -62.02 12.32
N ALA A 61 35.10 -60.86 12.94
CA ALA A 61 34.49 -59.63 12.46
C ALA A 61 34.90 -59.46 10.99
N PRO A 62 33.95 -59.29 10.04
CA PRO A 62 34.31 -59.12 8.65
C PRO A 62 35.20 -57.88 8.51
N ALA A 63 36.42 -58.11 8.03
CA ALA A 63 37.38 -57.06 7.75
C ALA A 63 36.88 -56.14 6.63
N ASN A 64 36.89 -54.83 6.89
CA ASN A 64 37.05 -53.74 5.92
C ASN A 64 36.01 -53.55 4.78
N HIS A 65 34.76 -53.23 5.16
CA HIS A 65 33.88 -52.40 4.30
C HIS A 65 33.45 -51.06 4.95
N GLY A 66 33.90 -50.78 6.18
CA GLY A 66 33.55 -49.55 6.92
C GLY A 66 34.16 -48.27 6.34
N SER A 67 35.34 -48.32 5.73
CA SER A 67 36.00 -47.12 5.19
C SER A 67 35.31 -46.59 3.94
N ARG A 68 34.91 -47.46 3.01
CA ARG A 68 34.19 -47.05 1.79
C ARG A 68 32.80 -46.52 2.10
N ALA A 69 32.07 -47.17 3.01
CA ALA A 69 30.77 -46.69 3.46
C ALA A 69 30.88 -45.34 4.21
N ALA A 70 31.89 -45.17 5.07
CA ALA A 70 32.15 -43.91 5.76
C ALA A 70 32.56 -42.79 4.79
N ILE A 71 33.39 -43.09 3.78
CA ILE A 71 33.77 -42.12 2.75
C ILE A 71 32.54 -41.69 1.94
N VAL A 72 31.69 -42.63 1.52
CA VAL A 72 30.45 -42.32 0.80
C VAL A 72 29.52 -41.45 1.66
N LEU A 73 29.39 -41.74 2.95
CA LEU A 73 28.59 -40.94 3.87
C LEU A 73 29.13 -39.51 4.02
N VAL A 74 30.45 -39.35 4.18
CA VAL A 74 31.10 -38.04 4.28
C VAL A 74 30.93 -37.24 2.98
N VAL A 75 31.06 -37.90 1.82
CA VAL A 75 30.83 -37.26 0.52
C VAL A 75 29.37 -36.83 0.37
N LEU A 76 28.40 -37.64 0.80
CA LEU A 76 26.99 -37.28 0.76
C LEU A 76 26.66 -36.09 1.68
N ILE A 77 27.23 -36.06 2.89
CA ILE A 77 27.08 -34.93 3.82
C ILE A 77 27.71 -33.67 3.22
N ALA A 78 28.93 -33.78 2.68
CA ALA A 78 29.61 -32.65 2.03
C ALA A 78 28.83 -32.13 0.81
N LEU A 79 28.25 -33.03 0.01
CA LEU A 79 27.43 -32.67 -1.15
C LEU A 79 26.12 -32.00 -0.73
N ALA A 80 25.44 -32.52 0.29
CA ALA A 80 24.23 -31.92 0.85
C ALA A 80 24.52 -30.52 1.40
N PHE A 81 25.64 -30.36 2.12
CA PHE A 81 26.07 -29.08 2.66
C PHE A 81 26.47 -28.10 1.54
N ALA A 82 27.23 -28.54 0.55
CA ALA A 82 27.58 -27.74 -0.62
C ALA A 82 26.32 -27.31 -1.40
N THR A 83 25.32 -28.18 -1.51
CA THR A 83 24.04 -27.87 -2.17
C THR A 83 23.23 -26.86 -1.35
N ALA A 84 23.15 -27.04 -0.03
CA ALA A 84 22.47 -26.08 0.86
C ALA A 84 23.15 -24.70 0.83
N VAL A 85 24.49 -24.67 0.86
CA VAL A 85 25.29 -23.44 0.71
C VAL A 85 25.08 -22.83 -0.67
N TYR A 86 25.11 -23.63 -1.74
CA TYR A 86 24.88 -23.16 -3.10
C TYR A 86 23.47 -22.58 -3.31
N ILE A 87 22.43 -23.21 -2.75
CA ILE A 87 21.06 -22.69 -2.76
C ILE A 87 20.95 -21.42 -1.89
N GLY A 88 21.65 -21.37 -0.75
CA GLY A 88 21.72 -20.16 0.09
C GLY A 88 22.44 -18.98 -0.60
N PHE A 89 23.49 -19.25 -1.38
CA PHE A 89 24.22 -18.24 -2.16
C PHE A 89 23.50 -17.86 -3.47
N ARG A 90 22.80 -18.80 -4.11
CA ARG A 90 21.86 -18.52 -5.21
C ARG A 90 20.48 -18.28 -4.63
N ASN A 91 20.31 -17.21 -3.87
CA ASN A 91 18.99 -16.80 -3.40
C ASN A 91 18.09 -16.54 -4.65
N PRO A 92 17.09 -17.39 -4.97
CA PRO A 92 16.27 -17.25 -6.18
C PRO A 92 15.28 -16.09 -6.09
N TYR A 93 15.21 -15.47 -4.92
CA TYR A 93 14.42 -14.28 -4.66
C TYR A 93 15.39 -13.11 -4.56
N PRO A 94 15.43 -12.21 -5.56
CA PRO A 94 15.93 -10.87 -5.31
C PRO A 94 15.19 -10.37 -4.07
N GLN A 95 15.91 -10.06 -2.99
CA GLN A 95 15.32 -9.28 -1.91
C GLN A 95 14.83 -8.00 -2.59
N PRO A 96 13.52 -7.72 -2.63
CA PRO A 96 13.06 -6.47 -3.20
C PRO A 96 13.78 -5.39 -2.40
N VAL A 97 14.58 -4.60 -3.10
CA VAL A 97 15.24 -3.45 -2.49
C VAL A 97 14.10 -2.61 -1.95
N THR A 98 13.96 -2.51 -0.63
CA THR A 98 12.99 -1.63 0.01
C THR A 98 13.37 -0.22 -0.41
N ARG A 99 12.75 0.26 -1.49
CA ARG A 99 12.98 1.58 -2.02
C ARG A 99 12.22 2.52 -1.10
N ARG A 100 12.96 3.47 -0.50
CA ARG A 100 12.37 4.54 0.31
C ARG A 100 11.27 5.24 -0.48
N ALA A 101 10.12 5.49 0.15
CA ALA A 101 9.04 6.23 -0.48
C ALA A 101 9.53 7.63 -0.89
N GLU A 102 9.13 8.09 -2.07
CA GLU A 102 9.45 9.46 -2.48
C GLU A 102 8.52 10.46 -1.76
N PRO A 103 8.99 11.69 -1.50
CA PRO A 103 8.14 12.71 -0.92
C PRO A 103 7.01 13.10 -1.88
N LEU A 104 5.83 13.37 -1.33
CA LEU A 104 4.69 13.90 -2.08
C LEU A 104 5.06 15.21 -2.76
N ARG A 105 4.70 15.35 -4.04
CA ARG A 105 4.71 16.62 -4.77
C ARG A 105 3.30 17.17 -4.90
N THR A 106 3.09 18.41 -4.51
CA THR A 106 1.77 19.03 -4.50
C THR A 106 1.70 20.23 -5.44
N THR A 107 0.55 20.42 -6.08
CA THR A 107 0.17 21.66 -6.75
C THR A 107 -1.26 22.00 -6.35
N VAL A 108 -1.50 23.20 -5.83
CA VAL A 108 -2.84 23.66 -5.42
C VAL A 108 -3.21 24.89 -6.24
N VAL A 109 -4.29 24.79 -7.01
CA VAL A 109 -4.79 25.84 -7.89
C VAL A 109 -6.11 26.37 -7.33
N PRO A 110 -6.13 27.58 -6.74
CA PRO A 110 -7.38 28.22 -6.37
C PRO A 110 -8.21 28.61 -7.60
N LEU A 111 -9.53 28.42 -7.51
CA LEU A 111 -10.49 28.77 -8.55
C LEU A 111 -11.39 29.90 -8.08
N ALA A 112 -11.19 31.09 -8.65
CA ALA A 112 -11.96 32.29 -8.31
C ALA A 112 -13.30 32.34 -9.07
N PRO A 113 -14.44 32.60 -8.40
CA PRO A 113 -15.71 32.77 -9.08
C PRO A 113 -15.70 34.01 -9.98
N ARG A 114 -16.47 33.99 -11.08
CA ARG A 114 -16.62 35.14 -11.97
C ARG A 114 -17.41 36.30 -11.36
N GLY A 115 -18.27 35.99 -10.40
CA GLY A 115 -19.20 36.93 -9.77
C GLY A 115 -19.46 36.55 -8.32
N THR A 116 -20.66 36.86 -7.83
CA THR A 116 -21.10 36.43 -6.50
C THR A 116 -21.23 34.92 -6.43
N VAL A 117 -20.78 34.34 -5.33
CA VAL A 117 -21.07 32.95 -5.01
C VAL A 117 -22.59 32.78 -4.81
N PRO A 118 -23.24 31.86 -5.54
CA PRO A 118 -24.67 31.60 -5.39
C PRO A 118 -25.03 31.13 -3.97
N ALA A 119 -26.18 31.59 -3.50
CA ALA A 119 -26.79 31.19 -2.23
C ALA A 119 -27.98 30.26 -2.49
N GLY A 120 -28.27 29.37 -1.55
CA GLY A 120 -29.48 28.55 -1.58
C GLY A 120 -29.45 27.44 -0.53
N SER A 121 -30.56 26.71 -0.39
CA SER A 121 -30.58 25.50 0.41
C SER A 121 -29.67 24.42 -0.21
N PRO A 122 -29.00 23.56 0.61
CA PRO A 122 -28.15 22.50 0.10
C PRO A 122 -28.85 21.58 -0.90
N GLU A 123 -30.13 21.25 -0.66
CA GLU A 123 -30.93 20.39 -1.52
C GLU A 123 -31.12 21.01 -2.90
N ARG A 124 -31.47 22.31 -2.95
CA ARG A 124 -31.64 23.02 -4.22
C ARG A 124 -30.33 23.12 -4.98
N LEU A 125 -29.23 23.40 -4.27
CA LEU A 125 -27.91 23.52 -4.87
C LEU A 125 -27.44 22.19 -5.47
N TYR A 126 -27.67 21.07 -4.79
CA TYR A 126 -27.31 19.74 -5.30
C TYR A 126 -28.24 19.22 -6.41
N LEU A 127 -29.46 19.74 -6.54
CA LEU A 127 -30.36 19.41 -7.65
C LEU A 127 -29.95 20.09 -8.98
N ALA A 128 -29.04 21.06 -8.95
CA ALA A 128 -28.52 21.68 -10.16
C ALA A 128 -27.61 20.72 -10.95
N ALA A 129 -27.74 20.70 -12.28
CA ALA A 129 -26.80 19.97 -13.13
C ALA A 129 -25.41 20.62 -13.07
N PRO A 130 -24.30 19.83 -13.09
CA PRO A 130 -24.26 18.37 -13.23
C PRO A 130 -24.42 17.59 -11.91
N LEU A 131 -24.51 18.27 -10.76
CA LEU A 131 -24.47 17.66 -9.42
C LEU A 131 -25.60 16.68 -9.15
N SER A 132 -26.78 16.91 -9.73
CA SER A 132 -27.93 16.01 -9.58
C SER A 132 -27.68 14.59 -10.10
N GLY A 133 -26.71 14.39 -10.98
CA GLY A 133 -26.29 13.08 -11.46
C GLY A 133 -25.18 12.43 -10.63
N PHE A 134 -24.60 13.13 -9.66
CA PHE A 134 -23.47 12.64 -8.89
C PHE A 134 -23.90 11.83 -7.68
N ARG A 135 -23.10 10.80 -7.37
CA ARG A 135 -23.31 9.95 -6.20
C ARG A 135 -22.85 10.64 -4.93
N THR A 136 -23.34 10.15 -3.80
CA THR A 136 -23.07 10.75 -2.49
C THR A 136 -21.95 10.01 -1.77
N GLY A 137 -21.00 10.75 -1.21
CA GLY A 137 -19.94 10.21 -0.36
C GLY A 137 -19.18 9.04 -0.98
N ALA A 138 -18.96 7.99 -0.18
CA ALA A 138 -18.16 6.82 -0.58
C ALA A 138 -18.77 6.02 -1.75
N GLU A 139 -20.06 6.19 -2.04
CA GLU A 139 -20.72 5.55 -3.19
C GLU A 139 -20.27 6.16 -4.53
N GLY A 140 -19.75 7.39 -4.53
CA GLY A 140 -19.16 8.01 -5.72
C GLY A 140 -17.76 7.50 -6.07
N ILE A 141 -17.08 6.82 -5.14
CA ILE A 141 -15.74 6.25 -5.36
C ILE A 141 -15.90 4.79 -5.80
N ASN A 142 -15.81 4.56 -7.11
CA ASN A 142 -16.09 3.27 -7.74
C ASN A 142 -14.83 2.66 -8.33
N PHE A 143 -14.76 1.34 -8.25
CA PHE A 143 -13.61 0.61 -8.78
C PHE A 143 -13.75 0.42 -10.29
N PRO A 144 -12.65 0.51 -11.05
CA PRO A 144 -12.61 0.03 -12.42
C PRO A 144 -12.76 -1.50 -12.43
N SER A 145 -12.92 -2.07 -13.63
CA SER A 145 -12.83 -3.52 -13.78
C SER A 145 -11.46 -4.02 -13.33
N VAL A 146 -11.45 -4.95 -12.38
CA VAL A 146 -10.23 -5.56 -11.85
C VAL A 146 -9.81 -6.73 -12.74
N ARG A 147 -8.55 -6.73 -13.17
CA ARG A 147 -7.91 -7.83 -13.88
C ARG A 147 -6.46 -7.93 -13.45
N ARG A 148 -6.00 -9.14 -13.17
CA ARG A 148 -4.58 -9.40 -12.90
C ARG A 148 -3.69 -8.83 -13.98
N THR A 149 -2.56 -8.34 -13.54
CA THR A 149 -1.48 -7.88 -14.40
C THR A 149 -0.38 -8.94 -14.41
N GLU A 150 0.80 -8.60 -14.95
CA GLU A 150 1.96 -9.50 -14.99
C GLU A 150 2.44 -9.87 -13.57
N ASN A 151 2.51 -8.88 -12.68
CA ASN A 151 3.12 -8.99 -11.35
C ASN A 151 2.11 -8.98 -10.19
N PHE A 152 0.83 -8.67 -10.43
CA PHE A 152 -0.20 -8.54 -9.39
C PHE A 152 -1.44 -9.38 -9.67
N SER A 153 -1.95 -10.07 -8.64
CA SER A 153 -3.21 -10.82 -8.69
C SER A 153 -4.44 -9.90 -8.61
N ASP A 154 -5.60 -10.43 -9.01
CA ASP A 154 -6.90 -9.75 -8.84
C ASP A 154 -7.12 -9.28 -7.39
N SER A 155 -6.77 -10.12 -6.42
CA SER A 155 -6.88 -9.80 -5.00
C SER A 155 -5.97 -8.66 -4.58
N GLN A 156 -4.73 -8.63 -5.05
CA GLN A 156 -3.77 -7.56 -4.75
C GLN A 156 -4.22 -6.21 -5.34
N ILE A 157 -4.72 -6.22 -6.58
CA ILE A 157 -5.27 -5.02 -7.22
C ILE A 157 -6.51 -4.52 -6.47
N THR A 158 -7.39 -5.44 -6.06
CA THR A 158 -8.56 -5.11 -5.26
C THR A 158 -8.17 -4.48 -3.92
N THR A 159 -7.16 -5.03 -3.23
CA THR A 159 -6.61 -4.45 -2.01
C THR A 159 -6.09 -3.03 -2.25
N ALA A 160 -5.29 -2.81 -3.30
CA ALA A 160 -4.78 -1.48 -3.63
C ALA A 160 -5.91 -0.45 -3.84
N LEU A 161 -6.91 -0.81 -4.64
CA LEU A 161 -8.07 0.04 -4.91
C LEU A 161 -8.89 0.32 -3.63
N ALA A 162 -9.00 -0.67 -2.74
CA ALA A 162 -9.64 -0.50 -1.44
C ALA A 162 -8.87 0.46 -0.53
N THR A 163 -7.55 0.32 -0.41
CA THR A 163 -6.71 1.25 0.36
C THR A 163 -6.79 2.67 -0.19
N VAL A 164 -6.78 2.86 -1.52
CA VAL A 164 -7.00 4.18 -2.14
C VAL A 164 -8.39 4.73 -1.81
N LYS A 165 -9.44 3.91 -1.88
CA LYS A 165 -10.79 4.36 -1.52
C LYS A 165 -10.88 4.78 -0.06
N ASP A 166 -10.30 4.03 0.86
CA ASP A 166 -10.25 4.39 2.27
C ASP A 166 -9.53 5.71 2.47
N TYR A 167 -8.39 5.91 1.78
CA TYR A 167 -7.68 7.19 1.81
C TYR A 167 -8.53 8.34 1.29
N LEU A 168 -9.24 8.18 0.18
CA LEU A 168 -10.13 9.21 -0.37
C LEU A 168 -11.31 9.51 0.57
N VAL A 169 -11.88 8.48 1.22
CA VAL A 169 -12.94 8.66 2.21
C VAL A 169 -12.42 9.46 3.41
N GLU A 170 -11.30 9.04 4.00
CA GLU A 170 -10.74 9.70 5.17
C GLU A 170 -10.23 11.11 4.86
N SER A 171 -9.60 11.31 3.71
CA SER A 171 -8.98 12.60 3.35
C SER A 171 -9.92 13.59 2.67
N SER A 172 -11.08 13.17 2.16
CA SER A 172 -12.01 14.05 1.44
C SER A 172 -13.48 13.98 1.88
N LEU A 173 -13.88 13.02 2.70
CA LEU A 173 -15.29 12.84 3.09
C LEU A 173 -15.51 12.81 4.61
N ASN A 174 -14.50 12.45 5.40
CA ASN A 174 -14.64 12.38 6.86
C ASN A 174 -14.87 13.79 7.46
N PRO A 175 -16.03 14.07 8.08
CA PRO A 175 -16.34 15.38 8.66
C PRO A 175 -15.32 15.84 9.72
N ASP A 176 -14.78 14.92 10.52
CA ASP A 176 -13.78 15.23 11.55
C ASP A 176 -12.45 15.69 10.95
N VAL A 177 -12.15 15.28 9.71
CA VAL A 177 -10.98 15.74 8.94
C VAL A 177 -11.31 17.05 8.22
N LEU A 178 -12.49 17.14 7.59
CA LEU A 178 -12.91 18.29 6.80
C LEU A 178 -12.99 19.58 7.63
N THR A 179 -13.61 19.52 8.80
CA THR A 179 -13.84 20.68 9.68
C THR A 179 -13.16 20.51 11.03
N GLY A 180 -12.14 19.66 11.15
CA GLY A 180 -11.47 19.40 12.43
C GLY A 180 -9.95 19.40 12.35
N GLN A 181 -9.34 19.14 13.51
CA GLN A 181 -7.89 18.95 13.65
C GLN A 181 -7.51 17.46 13.59
N VAL A 182 -8.45 16.59 13.26
CA VAL A 182 -8.21 15.15 13.16
C VAL A 182 -7.46 14.87 11.86
N ARG A 183 -6.32 14.20 11.99
CA ARG A 183 -5.45 13.80 10.86
C ARG A 183 -5.04 12.33 10.90
N ARG A 184 -5.29 11.66 12.03
CA ARG A 184 -4.85 10.30 12.34
C ARG A 184 -5.39 9.25 11.37
N PRO A 185 -6.67 9.29 10.91
CA PRO A 185 -7.17 8.32 9.94
C PRO A 185 -6.41 8.35 8.62
N VAL A 186 -6.04 9.54 8.14
CA VAL A 186 -5.23 9.71 6.93
C VAL A 186 -3.79 9.28 7.17
N GLU A 187 -3.18 9.71 8.28
CA GLU A 187 -1.78 9.41 8.63
C GLU A 187 -1.49 7.89 8.70
N GLN A 188 -2.44 7.11 9.20
CA GLN A 188 -2.26 5.66 9.36
C GLN A 188 -2.19 4.90 8.04
N LEU A 189 -2.83 5.43 6.98
CA LEU A 189 -2.83 4.86 5.63
C LEU A 189 -1.54 5.20 4.86
N LEU A 190 -0.72 6.14 5.34
CA LEU A 190 0.51 6.53 4.67
C LEU A 190 1.66 5.57 4.98
N ASP A 191 2.49 5.32 3.97
CA ASP A 191 3.79 4.69 4.17
C ASP A 191 4.61 5.45 5.24
N PRO A 192 5.29 4.74 6.18
CA PRO A 192 6.06 5.36 7.25
C PRO A 192 7.09 6.39 6.79
N ASP A 193 7.69 6.23 5.61
CA ASP A 193 8.68 7.16 5.07
C ASP A 193 8.06 8.53 4.73
N GLN A 194 6.75 8.60 4.45
CA GLN A 194 6.04 9.85 4.17
C GLN A 194 5.50 10.56 5.42
N ARG A 195 5.44 9.90 6.57
CA ARG A 195 4.84 10.46 7.80
C ARG A 195 5.54 11.72 8.29
N GLY A 196 6.86 11.79 8.15
CA GLY A 196 7.62 12.99 8.52
C GLY A 196 7.22 14.22 7.70
N GLN A 197 7.03 14.04 6.38
CA GLN A 197 6.55 15.11 5.49
C GLN A 197 5.10 15.48 5.80
N PHE A 198 4.23 14.50 6.03
CA PHE A 198 2.84 14.74 6.43
C PHE A 198 2.76 15.57 7.70
N GLU A 199 3.50 15.18 8.75
CA GLU A 199 3.57 15.92 10.01
C GLU A 199 4.07 17.36 9.83
N ARG A 200 5.10 17.54 9.00
CA ARG A 200 5.60 18.89 8.65
C ARG A 200 4.55 19.71 7.92
N SER A 201 3.83 19.11 6.97
CA SER A 201 2.77 19.77 6.21
C SER A 201 1.63 20.22 7.11
N MET A 202 1.30 19.46 8.16
CA MET A 202 0.25 19.81 9.10
C MET A 202 0.66 20.86 10.13
N SER A 203 1.91 20.84 10.59
CA SER A 203 2.42 21.75 11.63
C SER A 203 2.94 23.08 11.11
N SER A 204 3.51 23.10 9.90
CA SER A 204 4.02 24.29 9.24
C SER A 204 3.73 24.20 7.73
N PRO A 205 2.45 24.38 7.34
CA PRO A 205 2.07 24.29 5.94
C PRO A 205 2.77 25.34 5.08
N ALA A 206 3.22 24.97 3.89
CA ALA A 206 3.87 25.88 2.95
C ALA A 206 3.50 25.56 1.50
N ASP A 207 3.44 26.61 0.67
CA ASP A 207 3.24 26.49 -0.78
C ASP A 207 4.60 26.37 -1.50
N ASP A 208 5.33 25.31 -1.18
CA ASP A 208 6.66 25.00 -1.73
C ASP A 208 6.65 23.74 -2.62
N GLY A 209 5.44 23.26 -2.95
CA GLY A 209 5.22 22.02 -3.69
C GLY A 209 5.50 20.75 -2.89
N LEU A 210 5.78 20.83 -1.59
CA LEU A 210 6.09 19.68 -0.72
C LEU A 210 5.24 19.66 0.55
N HIS A 211 4.95 20.81 1.14
CA HIS A 211 4.40 20.91 2.49
C HIS A 211 3.00 21.53 2.56
N ALA A 212 2.24 21.50 1.46
CA ALA A 212 0.84 21.88 1.49
C ALA A 212 0.00 20.79 2.16
N ALA A 213 -0.55 21.09 3.34
CA ALA A 213 -1.52 20.22 4.05
C ALA A 213 -2.71 19.84 3.15
N THR A 214 -3.17 20.78 2.32
CA THR A 214 -4.29 20.59 1.39
C THR A 214 -3.98 19.67 0.20
N GLY A 215 -2.70 19.33 -0.01
CA GLY A 215 -2.31 18.25 -0.93
C GLY A 215 -2.67 16.87 -0.38
N TRP A 216 -2.54 16.69 0.92
CA TRP A 216 -2.82 15.42 1.60
C TRP A 216 -4.32 15.19 1.84
N LEU A 217 -5.05 16.24 2.21
CA LEU A 217 -6.44 16.11 2.64
C LEU A 217 -7.20 17.43 2.45
N VAL A 218 -8.52 17.35 2.37
CA VAL A 218 -9.40 18.51 2.31
C VAL A 218 -9.63 19.01 3.74
N ARG A 219 -9.34 20.28 3.98
CA ARG A 219 -9.53 20.94 5.28
C ARG A 219 -10.07 22.33 5.08
N PHE A 220 -11.06 22.66 5.89
CA PHE A 220 -11.60 23.99 6.05
C PHE A 220 -11.28 24.54 7.43
N ASP A 221 -11.39 25.86 7.59
CA ASP A 221 -11.25 26.51 8.89
C ASP A 221 -12.58 26.43 9.66
N PRO A 222 -12.67 25.65 10.76
CA PRO A 222 -13.93 25.48 11.49
C PRO A 222 -14.40 26.75 12.20
N ALA A 223 -13.53 27.75 12.37
CA ALA A 223 -13.94 29.05 12.86
C ALA A 223 -14.67 29.87 11.79
N GLN A 224 -14.61 29.47 10.52
CA GLN A 224 -15.16 30.24 9.39
C GLN A 224 -16.32 29.50 8.73
N VAL A 225 -16.21 28.19 8.56
CA VAL A 225 -17.21 27.39 7.82
C VAL A 225 -17.57 26.10 8.54
N GLU A 226 -18.79 25.65 8.31
CA GLU A 226 -19.26 24.32 8.67
C GLU A 226 -19.97 23.66 7.48
N LEU A 227 -20.09 22.33 7.51
CA LEU A 227 -20.87 21.57 6.53
C LEU A 227 -22.36 21.89 6.73
N ALA A 228 -22.98 22.44 5.69
CA ALA A 228 -24.43 22.67 5.66
C ALA A 228 -25.20 21.36 5.41
N ASP A 229 -24.58 20.40 4.73
CA ASP A 229 -25.13 19.07 4.43
C ASP A 229 -23.98 18.05 4.33
N PRO A 230 -24.03 16.92 5.07
CA PRO A 230 -23.01 15.87 4.99
C PRO A 230 -23.05 15.05 3.69
N GLN A 231 -24.08 15.21 2.85
CA GLN A 231 -24.25 14.48 1.58
C GLN A 231 -23.39 15.07 0.45
N ILE A 232 -22.06 14.99 0.63
CA ILE A 232 -21.06 15.47 -0.33
C ILE A 232 -21.24 14.76 -1.68
N ARG A 233 -21.28 15.53 -2.76
CA ARG A 233 -21.40 14.97 -4.13
C ARG A 233 -20.02 14.60 -4.66
N VAL A 234 -19.93 13.40 -5.21
CA VAL A 234 -18.68 12.80 -5.66
C VAL A 234 -18.84 12.26 -7.07
N GLN A 235 -17.90 12.64 -7.92
CA GLN A 235 -17.77 12.14 -9.29
C GLN A 235 -16.29 11.95 -9.61
N GLY A 236 -15.94 10.84 -10.22
CA GLY A 236 -14.55 10.57 -10.57
C GLY A 236 -14.30 9.14 -11.00
N THR A 237 -13.03 8.84 -11.21
CA THR A 237 -12.57 7.52 -11.65
C THR A 237 -11.30 7.11 -10.93
N LEU A 238 -11.14 5.80 -10.77
CA LEU A 238 -9.87 5.17 -10.41
C LEU A 238 -9.34 4.40 -11.62
N SER A 239 -8.03 4.42 -11.83
CA SER A 239 -7.33 3.57 -12.80
C SER A 239 -6.06 3.02 -12.17
N TYR A 240 -5.56 1.89 -12.68
CA TYR A 240 -4.33 1.30 -12.19
C TYR A 240 -3.47 0.79 -13.36
N ALA A 241 -2.16 0.80 -13.15
CA ALA A 241 -1.15 0.29 -14.08
C ALA A 241 0.09 -0.17 -13.31
N GLU A 242 0.91 -1.04 -13.90
CA GLU A 242 2.21 -1.36 -13.29
C GLU A 242 3.23 -0.26 -13.58
N ASP A 243 3.94 0.19 -12.54
CA ASP A 243 5.05 1.14 -12.62
C ASP A 243 6.39 0.40 -12.44
N GLY A 244 6.67 -0.50 -13.39
CA GLY A 244 7.83 -1.39 -13.35
C GLY A 244 7.65 -2.63 -12.48
N ALA A 245 8.72 -3.43 -12.39
CA ALA A 245 8.65 -4.74 -11.73
C ALA A 245 8.34 -4.61 -10.24
N GLY A 246 7.20 -5.14 -9.82
CA GLY A 246 6.79 -5.22 -8.41
C GLY A 246 6.24 -3.93 -7.82
N THR A 247 5.82 -2.98 -8.65
CA THR A 247 5.13 -1.76 -8.20
C THR A 247 3.83 -1.55 -8.96
N LEU A 248 2.77 -1.22 -8.23
CA LEU A 248 1.47 -0.84 -8.80
C LEU A 248 1.26 0.67 -8.61
N GLU A 249 0.93 1.37 -9.69
CA GLU A 249 0.39 2.72 -9.65
C GLU A 249 -1.13 2.67 -9.65
N VAL A 250 -1.76 3.47 -8.78
CA VAL A 250 -3.19 3.75 -8.82
C VAL A 250 -3.37 5.25 -8.95
N VAL A 251 -4.14 5.68 -9.96
CA VAL A 251 -4.47 7.09 -10.18
C VAL A 251 -5.92 7.33 -9.83
N SER A 252 -6.18 8.37 -9.06
CA SER A 252 -7.50 8.86 -8.73
C SER A 252 -7.69 10.26 -9.31
N ASP A 253 -8.77 10.47 -10.07
CA ASP A 253 -9.25 11.79 -10.46
C ASP A 253 -10.70 11.93 -9.99
N HIS A 254 -10.89 12.64 -8.87
CA HIS A 254 -12.19 12.81 -8.23
C HIS A 254 -12.48 14.27 -7.91
N SER A 255 -13.72 14.68 -8.15
CA SER A 255 -14.29 15.94 -7.70
C SER A 255 -15.24 15.70 -6.54
N PHE A 256 -15.02 16.45 -5.46
CA PHE A 256 -15.83 16.47 -4.26
C PHE A 256 -16.50 17.84 -4.13
N THR A 257 -17.83 17.87 -4.07
CA THR A 257 -18.59 19.12 -3.92
C THR A 257 -19.30 19.13 -2.57
N TYR A 258 -18.95 20.13 -1.76
CA TYR A 258 -19.42 20.36 -0.41
C TYR A 258 -20.43 21.50 -0.39
N ALA A 259 -21.50 21.36 0.39
CA ALA A 259 -22.37 22.46 0.77
C ALA A 259 -21.85 23.05 2.09
N LEU A 260 -21.43 24.31 2.05
CA LEU A 260 -20.82 25.02 3.18
C LEU A 260 -21.66 26.23 3.57
N ARG A 261 -21.65 26.56 4.85
CA ARG A 261 -22.25 27.78 5.41
C ARG A 261 -21.31 28.41 6.45
N PRO A 262 -21.52 29.68 6.82
CA PRO A 262 -20.75 30.31 7.89
C PRO A 262 -20.86 29.49 9.19
N ALA A 263 -19.75 29.32 9.90
CA ALA A 263 -19.74 28.67 11.21
C ALA A 263 -20.41 29.53 12.30
N GLU A 264 -20.43 30.85 12.12
CA GLU A 264 -21.03 31.80 13.05
C GLU A 264 -22.46 32.21 12.65
N GLY A 265 -23.31 32.35 13.67
CA GLY A 265 -24.68 32.81 13.52
C GLY A 265 -25.69 31.68 13.30
N PRO A 266 -27.00 31.98 13.38
CA PRO A 266 -28.03 30.97 13.19
C PRO A 266 -28.06 30.48 11.73
N PRO A 267 -28.24 29.16 11.49
CA PRO A 267 -28.42 28.63 10.15
C PRO A 267 -29.55 29.35 9.41
N LYS A 268 -29.27 29.83 8.21
CA LYS A 268 -30.27 30.38 7.29
C LYS A 268 -30.63 29.30 6.26
N GLU A 269 -31.92 29.17 5.96
CA GLU A 269 -32.44 28.18 5.00
C GLU A 269 -31.74 28.27 3.64
N ASP A 270 -31.46 29.50 3.16
CA ASP A 270 -30.73 29.77 1.92
C ASP A 270 -29.29 30.28 2.17
N GLY A 271 -28.69 29.95 3.32
CA GLY A 271 -27.36 30.42 3.70
C GLY A 271 -26.20 29.58 3.19
N ALA A 272 -26.46 28.48 2.48
CA ALA A 272 -25.41 27.58 2.00
C ALA A 272 -24.88 28.02 0.63
N SER A 273 -23.67 27.55 0.33
CA SER A 273 -22.97 27.73 -0.94
C SER A 273 -22.17 26.47 -1.27
N LEU A 274 -21.92 26.25 -2.55
CA LEU A 274 -21.14 25.08 -2.99
C LEU A 274 -19.66 25.41 -3.07
N PHE A 275 -18.84 24.47 -2.61
CA PHE A 275 -17.39 24.48 -2.77
C PHE A 275 -16.92 23.15 -3.35
N THR A 276 -16.10 23.19 -4.39
CA THR A 276 -15.66 22.02 -5.14
C THR A 276 -14.15 21.87 -5.04
N VAL A 277 -13.71 20.64 -4.80
CA VAL A 277 -12.31 20.23 -4.83
C VAL A 277 -12.15 19.08 -5.81
N ARG A 278 -11.45 19.32 -6.92
CA ARG A 278 -10.94 18.26 -7.79
C ARG A 278 -9.56 17.86 -7.32
N ARG A 279 -9.32 16.56 -7.16
CA ARG A 279 -8.05 15.96 -6.75
C ARG A 279 -7.64 14.90 -7.77
N GLU A 280 -6.56 15.17 -8.49
CA GLU A 280 -5.81 14.16 -9.25
C GLU A 280 -4.64 13.69 -8.38
N LEU A 281 -4.69 12.45 -7.92
CA LEU A 281 -3.74 11.85 -6.98
C LEU A 281 -3.11 10.61 -7.61
N HIS A 282 -1.78 10.52 -7.58
CA HIS A 282 -1.05 9.33 -7.98
C HIS A 282 -0.55 8.60 -6.74
N PHE A 283 -0.96 7.36 -6.61
CA PHE A 283 -0.55 6.47 -5.54
C PHE A 283 0.37 5.40 -6.07
N ARG A 284 1.33 5.00 -5.24
CA ARG A 284 2.23 3.89 -5.51
C ARG A 284 2.09 2.85 -4.39
N PHE A 285 2.17 1.59 -4.78
CA PHE A 285 2.14 0.45 -3.88
C PHE A 285 3.30 -0.49 -4.19
N ASP A 286 4.05 -0.84 -3.15
CA ASP A 286 4.85 -2.06 -3.15
C ASP A 286 4.09 -3.24 -2.50
N ARG A 287 4.74 -4.40 -2.35
CA ARG A 287 4.08 -5.58 -1.74
C ARG A 287 3.81 -5.43 -0.25
N GLU A 288 4.64 -4.66 0.44
CA GLU A 288 4.53 -4.43 1.88
C GLU A 288 3.37 -3.46 2.17
N ASP A 289 3.22 -2.43 1.35
CA ASP A 289 2.07 -1.51 1.35
C ASP A 289 0.74 -2.26 1.24
N LEU A 290 0.62 -3.16 0.26
CA LEU A 290 -0.56 -3.99 0.07
C LEU A 290 -0.83 -4.89 1.28
N ARG A 291 0.22 -5.45 1.89
CA ARG A 291 0.11 -6.33 3.06
C ARG A 291 -0.32 -5.56 4.31
N LEU A 292 0.12 -4.31 4.44
CA LEU A 292 -0.08 -3.48 5.63
C LEU A 292 -1.21 -2.45 5.48
N HIS A 293 -1.94 -2.47 4.36
CA HIS A 293 -3.02 -1.53 4.04
C HIS A 293 -2.53 -0.07 4.10
N ARG A 294 -1.40 0.18 3.45
CA ARG A 294 -0.79 1.51 3.32
C ARG A 294 -0.58 1.86 1.86
N LEU A 295 -0.27 3.13 1.62
CA LEU A 295 0.03 3.66 0.30
C LEU A 295 1.08 4.76 0.37
N GLU A 296 1.77 4.96 -0.74
CA GLU A 296 2.57 6.15 -0.97
C GLU A 296 1.79 7.13 -1.87
N VAL A 297 1.70 8.40 -1.49
CA VAL A 297 1.14 9.47 -2.35
C VAL A 297 2.28 10.18 -3.08
N ARG A 298 2.38 10.01 -4.39
CA ARG A 298 3.49 10.56 -5.19
C ARG A 298 3.23 11.98 -5.65
N THR A 299 2.04 12.22 -6.20
CA THR A 299 1.63 13.55 -6.66
C THR A 299 0.21 13.86 -6.22
N ALA A 300 -0.04 15.14 -5.94
CA ALA A 300 -1.36 15.67 -5.67
C ALA A 300 -1.57 16.97 -6.45
N HIS A 301 -2.43 16.93 -7.46
CA HIS A 301 -2.88 18.13 -8.15
C HIS A 301 -4.30 18.48 -7.70
N ILE A 302 -4.45 19.63 -7.08
CA ILE A 302 -5.68 20.07 -6.43
C ILE A 302 -6.19 21.31 -7.14
N GLN A 303 -7.46 21.30 -7.57
CA GLN A 303 -8.16 22.49 -8.02
C GLN A 303 -9.34 22.73 -7.09
N ALA A 304 -9.41 23.90 -6.46
CA ALA A 304 -10.38 24.14 -5.40
C ALA A 304 -11.02 25.54 -5.49
N GLY A 305 -12.35 25.61 -5.40
CA GLY A 305 -13.07 26.88 -5.35
C GLY A 305 -14.59 26.72 -5.19
N PRO A 306 -15.33 27.82 -4.97
CA PRO A 306 -14.89 29.20 -5.16
C PRO A 306 -13.99 29.71 -4.01
N GLN A 307 -12.83 30.26 -4.35
CA GLN A 307 -11.95 30.97 -3.41
C GLN A 307 -11.12 32.04 -4.12
N SER A 308 -10.70 33.08 -3.40
CA SER A 308 -9.83 34.14 -3.93
C SER A 308 -8.45 33.60 -4.33
N CYS A 309 -7.83 34.13 -5.39
CA CYS A 309 -6.48 33.74 -5.79
C CYS A 309 -5.42 34.08 -4.75
N SER A 310 -5.64 35.15 -3.98
CA SER A 310 -4.74 35.62 -2.92
C SER A 310 -4.87 34.80 -1.64
N ALA A 311 -5.92 33.98 -1.51
CA ALA A 311 -6.13 33.16 -0.33
C ALA A 311 -5.12 32.02 -0.35
N GLY A 312 -4.09 32.12 0.48
CA GLY A 312 -3.11 31.05 0.66
C GLY A 312 -3.82 29.73 1.02
N ALA A 313 -3.71 28.74 0.14
CA ALA A 313 -4.45 27.49 0.26
C ALA A 313 -3.60 26.31 0.77
N ALA A 314 -2.36 26.55 1.22
CA ALA A 314 -1.45 25.48 1.64
C ALA A 314 -1.89 24.77 2.93
N GLY A 315 -2.39 25.52 3.93
CA GLY A 315 -2.78 24.97 5.23
C GLY A 315 -4.24 24.52 5.31
N THR A 316 -5.15 25.41 4.91
CA THR A 316 -6.60 25.17 4.85
C THR A 316 -7.15 25.83 3.59
N LEU A 317 -8.21 25.27 3.02
CA LEU A 317 -8.97 25.89 1.95
C LEU A 317 -9.79 27.04 2.52
N ARG A 318 -9.99 28.09 1.72
CA ARG A 318 -10.64 29.34 2.14
C ARG A 318 -11.86 29.61 1.26
N PRO A 319 -12.98 28.89 1.49
CA PRO A 319 -14.19 29.08 0.70
C PRO A 319 -14.68 30.52 0.72
N LEU A 320 -15.06 31.03 -0.45
CA LEU A 320 -15.96 32.17 -0.55
C LEU A 320 -17.39 31.64 -0.38
N LEU A 321 -18.12 32.20 0.58
CA LEU A 321 -19.48 31.79 0.92
C LEU A 321 -20.54 32.58 0.17
N ALA A 322 -21.80 32.18 0.35
CA ALA A 322 -22.98 32.80 -0.25
C ALA A 322 -22.93 34.35 -0.26
N GLY A 323 -22.97 34.93 -1.46
CA GLY A 323 -22.96 36.39 -1.67
C GLY A 323 -21.57 37.03 -1.75
N GLU A 324 -20.50 36.32 -1.39
CA GLU A 324 -19.13 36.81 -1.46
C GLU A 324 -18.59 36.82 -2.89
N ARG A 325 -17.47 37.53 -3.11
CA ARG A 325 -16.79 37.68 -4.40
C ARG A 325 -15.28 37.57 -4.20
N ALA A 326 -14.57 37.08 -5.23
CA ALA A 326 -13.12 37.12 -5.23
C ALA A 326 -12.57 38.53 -5.47
N ASP A 327 -11.36 38.77 -4.96
CA ASP A 327 -10.59 40.00 -5.13
C ASP A 327 -9.92 40.09 -6.52
N GLY A 328 -9.60 38.95 -7.12
CA GLY A 328 -9.02 38.80 -8.44
C GLY A 328 -9.29 37.41 -9.01
N ARG A 329 -9.01 37.23 -10.30
CA ARG A 329 -9.25 35.97 -11.00
C ARG A 329 -8.10 35.62 -11.94
N GLY A 330 -7.81 34.32 -12.05
CA GLY A 330 -6.87 33.81 -13.03
C GLY A 330 -7.44 33.83 -14.46
N PRO A 331 -6.61 33.87 -15.50
CA PRO A 331 -7.07 33.98 -16.89
C PRO A 331 -7.72 32.69 -17.42
N ALA A 332 -7.30 31.53 -16.92
CA ALA A 332 -7.80 30.24 -17.39
C ALA A 332 -9.16 29.92 -16.77
N VAL A 333 -10.17 29.66 -17.60
CA VAL A 333 -11.47 29.16 -17.13
C VAL A 333 -11.35 27.66 -16.88
N THR A 334 -11.64 27.25 -15.66
CA THR A 334 -11.52 25.86 -15.22
C THR A 334 -12.87 25.34 -14.77
N ASP A 335 -13.32 24.27 -15.40
CA ASP A 335 -14.42 23.45 -14.94
C ASP A 335 -13.84 22.28 -14.12
N PRO A 336 -14.06 22.23 -12.79
CA PRO A 336 -13.49 21.17 -11.96
C PRO A 336 -14.08 19.79 -12.28
N TYR A 337 -15.21 19.70 -12.98
CA TYR A 337 -15.81 18.42 -13.37
C TYR A 337 -15.40 17.95 -14.77
N ALA A 338 -14.71 18.79 -15.54
CA ALA A 338 -14.28 18.46 -16.88
C ALA A 338 -13.23 17.34 -16.86
N PRO A 339 -13.35 16.31 -17.71
CA PRO A 339 -12.32 15.28 -17.81
C PRO A 339 -11.02 15.86 -18.40
N GLY A 340 -9.91 15.18 -18.13
CA GLY A 340 -8.60 15.50 -18.71
C GLY A 340 -7.65 16.17 -17.72
N ARG A 341 -6.40 16.35 -18.15
CA ARG A 341 -5.33 16.79 -17.25
C ARG A 341 -5.59 18.21 -16.73
N PRO A 342 -5.47 18.44 -15.41
CA PRO A 342 -5.54 19.77 -14.84
C PRO A 342 -4.53 20.72 -15.50
N ALA A 343 -4.99 21.92 -15.84
CA ALA A 343 -4.11 22.95 -16.38
C ALA A 343 -3.14 23.46 -15.30
N ALA A 344 -1.85 23.55 -15.63
CA ALA A 344 -0.86 24.18 -14.77
C ALA A 344 -1.12 25.69 -14.73
N ALA A 345 -1.60 26.20 -13.59
CA ALA A 345 -1.83 27.62 -13.36
C ALA A 345 -1.63 27.97 -11.89
N LEU A 346 -1.22 29.19 -11.60
CA LEU A 346 -1.13 29.71 -10.22
C LEU A 346 -2.51 30.06 -9.65
N CYS A 347 -3.46 30.39 -10.51
CA CYS A 347 -4.87 30.57 -10.17
C CYS A 347 -5.73 30.39 -11.44
N GLY A 348 -6.96 29.91 -11.28
CA GLY A 348 -7.97 29.81 -12.33
C GLY A 348 -9.22 30.64 -12.05
N THR A 349 -10.04 30.83 -13.07
CA THR A 349 -11.43 31.30 -12.97
C THR A 349 -12.34 30.07 -12.93
N LEU A 350 -13.14 29.92 -11.88
CA LEU A 350 -14.15 28.86 -11.78
C LEU A 350 -15.22 29.05 -12.88
N ALA A 351 -15.43 28.00 -13.69
CA ALA A 351 -16.54 27.94 -14.62
C ALA A 351 -17.87 27.94 -13.85
N PRO A 352 -18.92 28.64 -14.33
CA PRO A 352 -20.26 28.51 -13.76
C PRO A 352 -20.71 27.05 -13.78
N LEU A 353 -21.40 26.60 -12.72
CA LEU A 353 -22.04 25.28 -12.67
C LEU A 353 -22.92 25.06 -13.91
N GLY A 354 -22.73 23.93 -14.58
CA GLY A 354 -23.48 23.58 -15.80
C GLY A 354 -23.07 24.34 -17.07
N ALA A 355 -22.01 25.15 -17.03
CA ALA A 355 -21.43 25.70 -18.26
C ALA A 355 -20.84 24.56 -19.11
N PRO A 356 -21.05 24.58 -20.44
CA PRO A 356 -20.42 23.59 -21.31
C PRO A 356 -18.90 23.69 -21.20
N THR A 357 -18.23 22.55 -20.99
CA THR A 357 -16.77 22.47 -20.95
C THR A 357 -16.20 23.01 -22.27
N PRO A 358 -15.37 24.07 -22.25
CA PRO A 358 -14.73 24.52 -23.47
C PRO A 358 -13.76 23.44 -23.96
N SER A 359 -14.09 22.77 -25.07
CA SER A 359 -13.13 21.91 -25.76
C SER A 359 -11.95 22.78 -26.19
N GLY A 360 -10.75 22.46 -25.71
CA GLY A 360 -9.55 23.24 -25.98
C GLY A 360 -9.39 23.50 -27.48
N ALA A 361 -9.49 24.77 -27.88
CA ALA A 361 -9.08 25.18 -29.21
C ALA A 361 -7.54 25.16 -29.27
N PRO A 362 -6.92 24.56 -30.29
CA PRO A 362 -5.48 24.72 -30.49
C PRO A 362 -5.15 26.21 -30.68
N PRO A 363 -3.95 26.66 -30.29
CA PRO A 363 -3.57 28.06 -30.43
C PRO A 363 -3.75 28.47 -31.89
N GLN A 364 -4.60 29.47 -32.13
CA GLN A 364 -4.70 30.12 -33.43
C GLN A 364 -3.34 30.73 -33.71
N GLY A 365 -2.61 30.13 -34.66
CA GLY A 365 -1.43 30.74 -35.26
C GLY A 365 -1.80 32.07 -35.91
N PRO A 366 -0.81 32.92 -36.22
CA PRO A 366 -1.06 34.26 -36.74
C PRO A 366 -1.97 34.18 -37.97
N GLN A 367 -3.11 34.88 -37.92
CA GLN A 367 -3.96 35.03 -39.09
C GLN A 367 -3.15 35.78 -40.15
N ASP A 368 -2.73 35.05 -41.18
CA ASP A 368 -2.22 35.63 -42.41
C ASP A 368 -3.28 36.58 -42.97
N LEU A 369 -2.88 37.85 -43.13
CA LEU A 369 -3.56 38.81 -43.98
C LEU A 369 -3.62 38.25 -45.41
N GLN A 370 -4.73 37.63 -45.77
CA GLN A 370 -5.15 37.52 -47.16
C GLN A 370 -6.37 38.40 -47.36
N ASP A 371 -6.10 39.68 -47.55
CA ASP A 371 -7.03 40.62 -48.17
C ASP A 371 -6.79 40.59 -49.70
N PRO A 372 -7.71 40.04 -50.52
CA PRO A 372 -7.52 39.96 -51.96
C PRO A 372 -7.75 41.29 -52.71
N GLN A 373 -7.93 42.42 -52.04
CA GLN A 373 -8.32 43.68 -52.72
C GLN A 373 -7.19 44.68 -53.02
N ALA A 374 -5.93 44.40 -52.66
CA ALA A 374 -4.82 45.36 -52.83
C ALA A 374 -3.94 45.19 -54.09
N LEU A 375 -4.38 44.46 -55.13
CA LEU A 375 -3.60 44.24 -56.37
C LEU A 375 -4.23 44.79 -57.65
N ARG A 376 -4.98 45.89 -57.54
CA ARG A 376 -5.42 46.68 -58.70
C ARG A 376 -5.04 48.14 -58.54
N GLU A 377 -3.77 48.46 -58.76
CA GLU A 377 -3.34 49.73 -59.35
C GLU A 377 -1.82 49.77 -59.43
N PHE A 378 -1.24 49.25 -60.52
CA PHE A 378 0.00 49.80 -61.08
C PHE A 378 0.10 49.39 -62.55
N ARG A 379 -0.46 50.23 -63.41
CA ARG A 379 -0.28 50.16 -64.87
C ARG A 379 0.68 51.29 -65.24
N PRO A 380 1.87 51.03 -65.77
CA PRO A 380 2.72 52.11 -66.27
C PRO A 380 2.15 52.58 -67.62
N ARG A 381 2.11 53.90 -67.81
CA ARG A 381 1.88 54.56 -69.11
C ARG A 381 3.24 54.98 -69.71
N PRO A 382 3.33 55.06 -71.04
CA PRO A 382 4.56 54.91 -71.83
C PRO A 382 5.57 56.04 -71.68
#